data_AF-A0A8S2NSK3-F1
#
_entry.id   AF-A0A8S2NSK3-F1
#
_cell.length_a   1.000
_cell.length_b   1.000
_cell.length_c   1.000
_cell.angle_alpha   90.00
_cell.angle_beta   90.00
_cell.angle_gamma   90.00
#
_symmetry.space_group_name_H-M   'P 1'
#
loop_
_entity.id
_entity.type
_entity.pdbx_description
1 polymer ?
#
loop_
_entity_poly.entity_id
_entity_poly.type
_entity_poly.pdbx_seq_one_letter_code
_entity_poly.pdbx_strand_id
1 'polypeptide(L)'
;MNLTSNPIGSYQWDVIRFKHLESECCWSVRNMAGIRRFHRNSDQIQSDPIAGMIPLGRCILTDENLYKYSTVLQDNVADLWWTVDDAEREITFELHVKTMGWISLGISPAGGMKGADIGVGWVDSIGNVHFQDRYASDFAKPVIDNTTTDWFAIRGREQNGWTAIQFKRLLDTCDSMDYPIKSGTNVVIFAYGLADLDPYRPDSDISYHDNRRGSRIVPLRSYGQPPPEDKFAGLDFFDFRLNNYSVPSNDTTYHCQVYKAPINYKMKRHAIAHKILVDSDNQDLVHHLLLHECSPSAIFDDKNLPSGVCDEIVIPIESCSTNFVTVWAIGGDSVVEYTEEAGYSVGGDSSTKYYMIQMHYENSRQLSNRRDSSGIRFYLSNQLRQHDLGYLTFGTVSNFLGLAIPPLVEQFLVDSYCPAKATHNFPQSGITVLSAMPHTHLQGRSMWTKLIRNKTAVQYLFNAESYDFNYQYVNRLTKPIKLYPGDAFATRCVYNTMNKDTITLGGERTKDEMCLHFFTYYPRIDNFSGCFTMNTIEWWQKMMNSTSKFDYQQTKQWLLDLKWTPEFAAQWQRSYDDAPLHSVFARNGQFEDENLGQPSKYEDLKSAECIK
;
A
#
# COMPACT_ATOMS: atom_id res chain seq x y z
N MET A 1 -53.45 -39.48 -10.86
CA MET A 1 -54.27 -40.50 -10.17
C MET A 1 -53.96 -40.39 -8.68
N ASN A 2 -54.71 -39.54 -7.98
CA ASN A 2 -55.70 -39.86 -6.92
C ASN A 2 -55.09 -39.49 -5.56
N LEU A 3 -55.27 -38.28 -5.01
CA LEU A 3 -56.47 -37.63 -4.42
C LEU A 3 -57.16 -38.45 -3.33
N THR A 4 -57.26 -37.84 -2.14
CA THR A 4 -58.42 -37.66 -1.23
C THR A 4 -57.88 -37.36 0.19
N SER A 5 -58.46 -36.53 1.07
CA SER A 5 -59.53 -35.52 1.06
C SER A 5 -59.58 -34.89 2.46
N ASN A 6 -59.83 -33.57 2.53
CA ASN A 6 -60.11 -32.75 3.73
C ASN A 6 -61.45 -33.13 4.42
N PRO A 7 -61.75 -32.69 5.67
CA PRO A 7 -62.62 -31.51 5.81
C PRO A 7 -62.44 -30.59 7.05
N ILE A 8 -62.43 -29.27 6.78
CA ILE A 8 -63.31 -28.17 7.27
C ILE A 8 -63.57 -27.95 8.79
N GLY A 9 -63.20 -26.73 9.23
CA GLY A 9 -64.04 -25.79 10.03
C GLY A 9 -63.49 -25.38 11.42
N SER A 10 -63.64 -24.16 11.98
CA SER A 10 -63.68 -22.76 11.52
C SER A 10 -63.85 -21.85 12.78
N TYR A 11 -63.14 -20.71 12.87
CA TYR A 11 -63.31 -19.54 13.79
C TYR A 11 -63.05 -19.78 15.31
N GLN A 12 -62.48 -18.90 16.14
CA GLN A 12 -62.52 -17.43 16.21
C GLN A 12 -61.38 -16.85 17.11
N TRP A 13 -61.15 -15.54 16.93
CA TRP A 13 -60.17 -14.58 17.44
C TRP A 13 -59.92 -14.48 18.96
N ASP A 14 -58.69 -14.08 19.33
CA ASP A 14 -58.48 -13.09 20.40
C ASP A 14 -57.26 -12.19 20.15
N VAL A 15 -57.49 -10.91 20.41
CA VAL A 15 -56.65 -9.74 20.14
C VAL A 15 -55.86 -9.37 21.39
N ILE A 16 -54.53 -9.20 21.29
CA ILE A 16 -53.78 -8.41 22.28
C ILE A 16 -52.87 -7.39 21.56
N ARG A 17 -53.14 -6.12 21.83
CA ARG A 17 -52.45 -4.92 21.35
C ARG A 17 -50.99 -4.89 21.82
N PHE A 18 -50.05 -4.61 20.91
CA PHE A 18 -48.74 -4.10 21.28
C PHE A 18 -48.84 -2.59 21.58
N LYS A 19 -48.60 -2.23 22.84
CA LYS A 19 -48.41 -0.84 23.27
C LYS A 19 -47.01 -0.37 22.87
N HIS A 20 -46.95 0.84 22.32
CA HIS A 20 -45.76 1.70 22.33
C HIS A 20 -45.15 1.74 23.74
N LEU A 21 -43.83 1.55 23.82
CA LEU A 21 -43.02 2.01 24.93
C LEU A 21 -41.82 2.76 24.34
N GLU A 22 -41.92 4.08 24.44
CA GLU A 22 -40.79 4.99 24.51
C GLU A 22 -39.88 4.54 25.66
N SER A 23 -38.56 4.56 25.46
CA SER A 23 -37.61 4.50 26.57
C SER A 23 -36.62 5.64 26.45
N GLU A 24 -36.88 6.66 27.27
CA GLU A 24 -35.93 7.67 27.71
C GLU A 24 -34.67 7.01 28.30
N CYS A 25 -33.49 7.48 27.90
CA CYS A 25 -32.24 7.15 28.59
C CYS A 25 -31.87 8.30 29.54
N CYS A 26 -32.06 8.06 30.84
CA CYS A 26 -31.46 8.83 31.93
C CYS A 26 -30.47 7.96 32.71
N TRP A 27 -29.24 8.48 32.86
CA TRP A 27 -28.19 8.26 33.87
C TRP A 27 -28.24 7.04 34.83
N SER A 28 -27.10 6.34 34.94
CA SER A 28 -26.62 5.86 36.25
C SER A 28 -25.09 5.78 36.30
N VAL A 29 -24.49 6.51 37.24
CA VAL A 29 -23.09 6.42 37.69
C VAL A 29 -23.02 5.37 38.79
N ARG A 30 -22.15 4.36 38.68
CA ARG A 30 -21.85 3.45 39.80
C ARG A 30 -20.64 3.95 40.59
N ASN A 31 -20.90 4.30 41.85
CA ASN A 31 -19.93 4.50 42.91
C ASN A 31 -19.09 3.23 43.17
N MET A 32 -17.77 3.37 43.26
CA MET A 32 -16.96 2.60 44.19
C MET A 32 -16.25 3.58 45.13
N ALA A 33 -16.67 3.58 46.39
CA ALA A 33 -15.98 4.25 47.48
C ALA A 33 -14.93 3.32 48.07
N GLY A 34 -13.66 3.73 47.99
CA GLY A 34 -12.53 3.16 48.72
C GLY A 34 -11.69 4.28 49.31
N ILE A 35 -11.84 4.53 50.61
CA ILE A 35 -11.19 5.62 51.36
C ILE A 35 -9.70 5.30 51.56
N ARG A 36 -8.80 6.16 51.06
CA ARG A 36 -7.55 6.55 51.77
C ARG A 36 -7.22 8.02 51.48
N ARG A 37 -7.18 8.82 52.55
CA ARG A 37 -6.68 10.21 52.55
C ARG A 37 -5.15 10.21 52.38
N PHE A 38 -4.64 10.99 51.44
CA PHE A 38 -3.35 11.70 51.57
C PHE A 38 -3.40 13.03 50.79
N HIS A 39 -2.64 14.00 51.29
CA HIS A 39 -2.71 15.43 51.00
C HIS A 39 -2.35 15.86 49.57
N ARG A 40 -2.89 17.04 49.21
CA ARG A 40 -2.58 17.92 48.06
C ARG A 40 -1.11 17.89 47.61
N ASN A 41 -0.90 17.76 46.31
CA ASN A 41 -0.16 18.75 45.53
C ASN A 41 -0.66 18.75 44.07
N SER A 42 -0.73 19.96 43.51
CA SER A 42 -1.08 20.31 42.15
C SER A 42 -0.11 19.70 41.13
N ASP A 43 -0.62 19.09 40.07
CA ASP A 43 -0.07 19.18 38.71
C ASP A 43 -1.13 18.70 37.70
N GLN A 44 -1.26 19.43 36.60
CA GLN A 44 -2.22 19.17 35.53
C GLN A 44 -1.84 17.89 34.77
N ILE A 45 -2.72 16.89 34.80
CA ILE A 45 -2.69 15.75 33.87
C ILE A 45 -3.60 16.12 32.70
N GLN A 46 -2.99 16.50 31.58
CA GLN A 46 -3.62 16.47 30.27
C GLN A 46 -3.71 14.99 29.85
N SER A 47 -4.93 14.46 29.78
CA SER A 47 -5.18 13.12 29.25
C SER A 47 -5.09 13.16 27.71
N ASP A 48 -4.13 12.43 27.16
CA ASP A 48 -4.09 12.09 25.73
C ASP A 48 -5.33 11.29 25.31
N PRO A 49 -5.87 11.49 24.10
CA PRO A 49 -7.02 10.73 23.65
C PRO A 49 -6.61 9.31 23.27
N ILE A 50 -7.32 8.34 23.84
CA ILE A 50 -7.25 6.92 23.51
C ILE A 50 -7.64 6.76 22.04
N ALA A 51 -6.75 6.14 21.24
CA ALA A 51 -7.06 5.68 19.90
C ALA A 51 -8.25 4.70 19.97
N GLY A 52 -9.38 5.08 19.35
CA GLY A 52 -10.60 4.27 19.31
C GLY A 52 -11.86 4.92 19.89
N MET A 53 -11.82 6.17 20.38
CA MET A 53 -13.05 6.89 20.75
C MET A 53 -13.52 7.80 19.62
N ILE A 54 -14.65 7.45 19.00
CA ILE A 54 -15.44 8.35 18.14
C ILE A 54 -15.77 9.62 18.95
N PRO A 55 -15.55 10.84 18.40
CA PRO A 55 -16.00 12.06 19.04
C PRO A 55 -17.51 12.00 19.29
N LEU A 56 -17.94 12.24 20.54
CA LEU A 56 -19.35 12.32 20.94
C LEU A 56 -20.11 13.24 19.96
N GLY A 57 -20.93 12.64 19.07
CA GLY A 57 -21.73 13.38 18.09
C GLY A 57 -21.91 12.74 16.71
N ARG A 58 -21.13 11.72 16.32
CA ARG A 58 -21.29 11.03 15.01
C ARG A 58 -22.53 10.13 14.96
N CYS A 59 -23.15 10.02 13.78
CA CYS A 59 -24.14 8.99 13.46
C CYS A 59 -23.50 7.60 13.59
N ILE A 60 -24.10 6.69 14.34
CA ILE A 60 -23.69 5.27 14.33
C ILE A 60 -24.84 4.48 13.74
N LEU A 61 -24.66 3.91 12.54
CA LEU A 61 -25.67 3.02 11.95
C LEU A 61 -25.57 1.59 12.53
N THR A 62 -24.40 1.19 13.02
CA THR A 62 -24.20 -0.13 13.64
C THR A 62 -23.03 -0.20 14.62
N ASP A 63 -23.05 -1.24 15.46
CA ASP A 63 -21.88 -1.70 16.20
C ASP A 63 -20.68 -1.89 15.26
N GLU A 64 -19.54 -1.30 15.63
CA GLU A 64 -18.28 -1.28 14.87
C GLU A 64 -17.76 -2.69 14.50
N ASN A 65 -18.24 -3.73 15.19
CA ASN A 65 -17.86 -5.13 15.00
C ASN A 65 -18.33 -5.76 13.67
N LEU A 66 -19.13 -5.06 12.85
CA LEU A 66 -19.59 -5.57 11.55
C LEU A 66 -18.58 -5.35 10.41
N TYR A 67 -17.73 -4.33 10.53
CA TYR A 67 -16.78 -3.97 9.50
C TYR A 67 -15.38 -4.44 9.86
N LYS A 68 -14.72 -5.10 8.92
CA LYS A 68 -13.35 -5.55 9.11
C LYS A 68 -12.36 -4.42 8.89
N TYR A 69 -12.70 -3.40 8.10
CA TYR A 69 -11.77 -2.37 7.66
C TYR A 69 -12.36 -0.97 7.76
N SER A 70 -11.49 0.01 8.00
CA SER A 70 -11.86 1.43 8.03
C SER A 70 -10.73 2.34 7.53
N THR A 71 -11.10 3.53 7.07
CA THR A 71 -10.16 4.61 6.76
C THR A 71 -10.85 5.97 6.85
N VAL A 72 -10.09 7.01 7.18
CA VAL A 72 -10.57 8.40 7.10
C VAL A 72 -10.39 8.88 5.66
N LEU A 73 -11.45 9.29 4.97
CA LEU A 73 -11.32 9.85 3.61
C LEU A 73 -10.91 11.33 3.66
N GLN A 74 -11.44 12.07 4.62
CA GLN A 74 -11.08 13.47 4.88
C GLN A 74 -11.24 13.79 6.36
N ASP A 75 -10.19 14.34 6.98
CA ASP A 75 -10.16 14.62 8.42
C ASP A 75 -11.37 15.43 8.87
N ASN A 76 -12.07 14.90 9.88
CA ASN A 76 -13.28 15.49 10.47
C ASN A 76 -14.45 15.72 9.49
N VAL A 77 -14.42 15.13 8.30
CA VAL A 77 -15.42 15.33 7.26
C VAL A 77 -15.99 14.02 6.75
N ALA A 78 -15.15 13.04 6.41
CA ALA A 78 -15.62 11.80 5.79
C ALA A 78 -14.81 10.58 6.28
N ASP A 79 -15.52 9.52 6.64
CA ASP A 79 -14.97 8.26 7.13
C ASP A 79 -15.65 7.10 6.38
N LEU A 80 -14.86 6.08 6.03
CA LEU A 80 -15.31 4.93 5.26
C LEU A 80 -14.97 3.64 6.01
N TRP A 81 -15.97 2.78 6.17
CA TRP A 81 -15.82 1.40 6.63
C TRP A 81 -16.21 0.44 5.52
N TRP A 82 -15.55 -0.72 5.48
CA TRP A 82 -15.94 -1.78 4.54
C TRP A 82 -15.61 -3.19 5.04
N THR A 83 -16.30 -4.15 4.44
CA THR A 83 -16.01 -5.58 4.58
C THR A 83 -16.26 -6.26 3.24
N VAL A 84 -15.49 -7.30 2.95
CA VAL A 84 -15.58 -8.06 1.71
C VAL A 84 -16.02 -9.48 2.05
N ASP A 85 -17.01 -9.96 1.30
CA ASP A 85 -17.41 -11.36 1.23
C ASP A 85 -16.91 -11.94 -0.09
N ASP A 86 -15.78 -12.64 -0.06
CA ASP A 86 -15.21 -13.27 -1.25
C ASP A 86 -16.04 -14.47 -1.75
N ALA A 87 -16.87 -15.08 -0.90
CA ALA A 87 -17.72 -16.20 -1.29
C ALA A 87 -18.90 -15.72 -2.14
N GLU A 88 -19.55 -14.64 -1.71
CA GLU A 88 -20.63 -13.98 -2.44
C GLU A 88 -20.11 -12.98 -3.50
N ARG A 89 -18.80 -12.72 -3.51
CA ARG A 89 -18.15 -11.70 -4.37
C ARG A 89 -18.78 -10.32 -4.19
N GLU A 90 -19.10 -9.95 -2.96
CA GLU A 90 -19.71 -8.68 -2.59
C GLU A 90 -18.79 -7.85 -1.67
N ILE A 91 -18.91 -6.54 -1.75
CA ILE A 91 -18.34 -5.59 -0.78
C ILE A 91 -19.49 -4.78 -0.17
N THR A 92 -19.44 -4.61 1.15
CA THR A 92 -20.36 -3.74 1.88
C THR A 92 -19.58 -2.58 2.45
N PHE A 93 -20.08 -1.37 2.22
CA PHE A 93 -19.53 -0.12 2.71
C PHE A 93 -20.46 0.51 3.75
N GLU A 94 -19.89 1.35 4.59
CA GLU A 94 -20.60 2.38 5.35
C GLU A 94 -19.80 3.67 5.22
N LEU A 95 -20.43 4.70 4.64
CA LEU A 95 -19.84 6.01 4.44
C LEU A 95 -20.52 7.01 5.36
N HIS A 96 -19.73 7.72 6.17
CA HIS A 96 -20.20 8.82 7.00
C HIS A 96 -19.62 10.11 6.46
N VAL A 97 -20.45 11.12 6.25
CA VAL A 97 -20.00 12.45 5.81
C VAL A 97 -20.68 13.53 6.63
N LYS A 98 -19.93 14.56 7.01
CA LYS A 98 -20.39 15.72 7.77
C LYS A 98 -21.22 16.66 6.89
N THR A 99 -22.42 16.22 6.55
CA THR A 99 -23.45 16.98 5.84
C THR A 99 -24.85 16.50 6.28
N MET A 100 -25.89 17.15 5.80
CA MET A 100 -27.31 16.73 5.91
C MET A 100 -27.92 16.73 4.50
N GLY A 101 -27.17 16.18 3.56
CA GLY A 101 -27.59 16.09 2.18
C GLY A 101 -26.92 14.92 1.51
N TRP A 102 -27.09 14.79 0.20
CA TRP A 102 -26.54 13.66 -0.54
C TRP A 102 -25.03 13.47 -0.33
N ILE A 103 -24.62 12.21 -0.26
CA ILE A 103 -23.24 11.75 -0.18
C ILE A 103 -22.97 10.78 -1.33
N SER A 104 -21.74 10.75 -1.82
CA SER A 104 -21.34 9.79 -2.85
C SER A 104 -20.01 9.13 -2.55
N LEU A 105 -19.91 7.88 -3.00
CA LEU A 105 -18.68 7.12 -3.10
C LEU A 105 -18.55 6.62 -4.54
N GLY A 106 -17.38 6.71 -5.12
CA GLY A 106 -17.11 6.11 -6.41
C GLY A 106 -15.77 5.41 -6.48
N ILE A 107 -15.68 4.42 -7.36
CA ILE A 107 -14.44 3.75 -7.72
C ILE A 107 -13.95 4.37 -9.03
N SER A 108 -12.73 4.88 -9.02
CA SER A 108 -12.15 5.65 -10.12
C SER A 108 -10.88 4.99 -10.66
N PRO A 109 -10.67 4.99 -11.99
CA PRO A 109 -9.41 4.53 -12.58
C PRO A 109 -8.18 5.36 -12.14
N ALA A 110 -8.38 6.66 -11.86
CA ALA A 110 -7.28 7.61 -11.66
C ALA A 110 -7.56 8.69 -10.57
N GLY A 111 -8.61 8.52 -9.78
CA GLY A 111 -9.03 9.48 -8.75
C GLY A 111 -9.80 10.71 -9.25
N GLY A 112 -10.07 10.78 -10.56
CA GLY A 112 -10.96 11.78 -11.18
C GLY A 112 -12.37 11.23 -11.43
N MET A 113 -13.27 12.08 -11.93
CA MET A 113 -14.63 11.67 -12.28
C MET A 113 -14.67 10.81 -13.55
N LYS A 114 -13.80 11.08 -14.52
CA LYS A 114 -13.82 10.38 -15.82
C LYS A 114 -13.58 8.88 -15.64
N GLY A 115 -14.52 8.08 -16.13
CA GLY A 115 -14.55 6.62 -16.03
C GLY A 115 -14.92 6.10 -14.63
N ALA A 116 -15.41 6.96 -13.73
CA ALA A 116 -15.75 6.54 -12.38
C ALA A 116 -17.17 5.96 -12.30
N ASP A 117 -17.27 4.91 -11.51
CA ASP A 117 -18.47 4.16 -11.14
C ASP A 117 -18.88 4.60 -9.73
N ILE A 118 -20.08 5.16 -9.58
CA ILE A 118 -20.44 6.04 -8.46
C ILE A 118 -21.80 5.66 -7.87
N GLY A 119 -21.81 5.30 -6.59
CA GLY A 119 -23.01 5.27 -5.77
C GLY A 119 -23.30 6.64 -5.15
N VAL A 120 -24.52 7.15 -5.29
CA VAL A 120 -24.98 8.39 -4.64
C VAL A 120 -26.20 8.11 -3.78
N GLY A 121 -26.21 8.54 -2.53
CA GLY A 121 -27.35 8.35 -1.64
C GLY A 121 -27.64 9.55 -0.74
N TRP A 122 -28.88 9.63 -0.25
CA TRP A 122 -29.34 10.65 0.69
C TRP A 122 -30.47 10.10 1.57
N VAL A 123 -30.82 10.83 2.62
CA VAL A 123 -31.94 10.48 3.50
C VAL A 123 -32.98 11.59 3.44
N ASP A 124 -34.19 11.26 3.00
CA ASP A 124 -35.24 12.27 2.89
C ASP A 124 -35.76 12.75 4.26
N SER A 125 -36.56 13.83 4.24
CA SER A 125 -37.12 14.46 5.44
C SER A 125 -37.96 13.54 6.35
N ILE A 126 -38.41 12.38 5.86
CA ILE A 126 -39.17 11.39 6.65
C ILE A 126 -38.33 10.18 7.05
N GLY A 127 -37.04 10.18 6.69
CA GLY A 127 -36.05 9.18 7.08
C GLY A 127 -35.86 8.02 6.10
N ASN A 128 -36.43 8.09 4.88
CA ASN A 128 -36.18 7.06 3.88
C ASN A 128 -34.85 7.29 3.19
N VAL A 129 -34.17 6.19 2.89
CA VAL A 129 -32.89 6.19 2.19
C VAL A 129 -33.14 6.05 0.71
N HIS A 130 -32.55 6.95 -0.07
CA HIS A 130 -32.54 6.90 -1.52
C HIS A 130 -31.12 6.63 -2.00
N PHE A 131 -30.99 5.89 -3.10
CA PHE A 131 -29.69 5.54 -3.66
C PHE A 131 -29.78 5.43 -5.19
N GLN A 132 -28.76 5.94 -5.86
CA GLN A 132 -28.64 5.95 -7.31
C GLN A 132 -27.28 5.35 -7.69
N ASP A 133 -27.34 4.45 -8.66
CA ASP A 133 -26.19 3.99 -9.41
C ASP A 133 -25.89 4.98 -10.53
N ARG A 134 -24.64 5.42 -10.67
CA ARG A 134 -24.26 6.47 -11.61
C ARG A 134 -22.88 6.22 -12.22
N TYR A 135 -22.75 6.60 -13.49
CA TYR A 135 -21.50 6.56 -14.23
C TYR A 135 -21.06 7.94 -14.71
N ALA A 136 -19.78 8.25 -14.57
CA ALA A 136 -19.19 9.50 -15.01
C ALA A 136 -18.26 9.29 -16.22
N SER A 137 -18.72 9.64 -17.42
CA SER A 137 -17.94 9.51 -18.66
C SER A 137 -16.90 10.63 -18.86
N ASP A 138 -17.00 11.72 -18.10
CA ASP A 138 -16.09 12.88 -18.15
C ASP A 138 -16.12 13.65 -16.82
N PHE A 139 -15.41 14.79 -16.74
CA PHE A 139 -15.52 15.79 -15.67
C PHE A 139 -16.84 16.58 -15.74
N ALA A 140 -17.95 15.85 -15.86
CA ALA A 140 -19.30 16.34 -15.98
C ALA A 140 -20.21 15.62 -14.99
N LYS A 141 -21.48 16.05 -14.91
CA LYS A 141 -22.46 15.41 -14.04
C LYS A 141 -22.59 13.91 -14.39
N PRO A 142 -22.42 12.99 -13.42
CA PRO A 142 -22.59 11.57 -13.66
C PRO A 142 -24.03 11.25 -14.09
N VAL A 143 -24.21 10.42 -15.10
CA VAL A 143 -25.52 9.96 -15.56
C VAL A 143 -25.99 8.81 -14.69
N ILE A 144 -27.31 8.64 -14.55
CA ILE A 144 -27.86 7.45 -13.88
C ILE A 144 -27.54 6.23 -14.74
N ASP A 145 -26.95 5.21 -14.11
CA ASP A 145 -26.80 3.92 -14.74
C ASP A 145 -28.15 3.21 -14.77
N ASN A 146 -28.59 2.85 -15.98
CA ASN A 146 -29.87 2.21 -16.21
C ASN A 146 -29.74 0.87 -16.96
N THR A 147 -28.51 0.39 -17.20
CA THR A 147 -28.28 -0.92 -17.82
C THR A 147 -28.41 -2.02 -16.78
N THR A 148 -27.81 -1.82 -15.61
CA THR A 148 -27.94 -2.64 -14.42
C THR A 148 -28.03 -1.74 -13.18
N THR A 149 -28.47 -2.31 -12.06
CA THR A 149 -28.35 -1.65 -10.76
C THR A 149 -27.43 -2.52 -9.94
N ASP A 150 -26.21 -2.05 -9.73
CA ASP A 150 -25.14 -2.82 -9.11
C ASP A 150 -24.83 -2.33 -7.70
N TRP A 151 -25.28 -1.13 -7.36
CA TRP A 151 -25.21 -0.56 -6.02
C TRP A 151 -26.55 -0.57 -5.31
N PHE A 152 -26.55 -1.06 -4.07
CA PHE A 152 -27.77 -1.18 -3.26
C PHE A 152 -27.57 -0.56 -1.88
N ALA A 153 -28.38 0.44 -1.54
CA ALA A 153 -28.48 0.89 -0.16
C ALA A 153 -29.14 -0.18 0.70
N ILE A 154 -28.58 -0.40 1.88
CA ILE A 154 -29.13 -1.26 2.92
C ILE A 154 -29.91 -0.41 3.92
N ARG A 155 -29.33 0.72 4.34
CA ARG A 155 -29.93 1.70 5.26
C ARG A 155 -29.08 2.96 5.35
N GLY A 156 -29.59 3.97 6.03
CA GLY A 156 -28.96 5.25 6.21
C GLY A 156 -29.68 6.09 7.25
N ARG A 157 -29.02 7.13 7.72
CA ARG A 157 -29.54 8.06 8.73
C ARG A 157 -28.86 9.40 8.57
N GLU A 158 -29.63 10.44 8.85
CA GLU A 158 -29.13 11.77 9.10
C GLU A 158 -29.33 12.17 10.56
N GLN A 159 -28.27 12.61 11.22
CA GLN A 159 -28.30 13.05 12.61
C GLN A 159 -27.11 13.97 12.92
N ASN A 160 -27.34 15.01 13.72
CA ASN A 160 -26.28 15.88 14.24
C ASN A 160 -25.34 16.48 13.17
N GLY A 161 -25.84 16.77 11.97
CA GLY A 161 -25.03 17.30 10.88
C GLY A 161 -24.21 16.26 10.11
N TRP A 162 -24.56 14.98 10.24
CA TRP A 162 -23.93 13.86 9.54
C TRP A 162 -24.96 13.04 8.76
N THR A 163 -24.61 12.67 7.55
CA THR A 163 -25.29 11.68 6.72
C THR A 163 -24.44 10.41 6.74
N ALA A 164 -25.04 9.30 7.15
CA ALA A 164 -24.42 7.98 7.11
C ALA A 164 -25.26 7.07 6.24
N ILE A 165 -24.64 6.34 5.30
CA ILE A 165 -25.33 5.35 4.47
C ILE A 165 -24.49 4.08 4.38
N GLN A 166 -25.14 2.95 4.61
CA GLN A 166 -24.64 1.61 4.37
C GLN A 166 -25.17 1.12 3.03
N PHE A 167 -24.28 0.66 2.15
CA PHE A 167 -24.60 0.14 0.83
C PHE A 167 -23.67 -0.99 0.43
N LYS A 168 -24.08 -1.80 -0.54
CA LYS A 168 -23.29 -2.92 -1.06
C LYS A 168 -23.23 -2.94 -2.57
N ARG A 169 -22.21 -3.63 -3.09
CA ARG A 169 -21.94 -3.80 -4.52
C ARG A 169 -21.24 -5.13 -4.77
N LEU A 170 -21.45 -5.74 -5.93
CA LEU A 170 -20.60 -6.85 -6.39
C LEU A 170 -19.17 -6.35 -6.67
N LEU A 171 -18.19 -7.24 -6.51
CA LEU A 171 -16.77 -6.92 -6.75
C LEU A 171 -16.45 -6.74 -8.23
N ASP A 172 -17.19 -7.42 -9.11
CA ASP A 172 -17.08 -7.32 -10.57
C ASP A 172 -18.45 -7.71 -11.14
N THR A 173 -19.07 -6.77 -11.82
CA THR A 173 -20.45 -6.84 -12.35
C THR A 173 -20.48 -7.23 -13.82
N CYS A 174 -19.31 -7.21 -14.49
CA CYS A 174 -19.19 -7.36 -15.94
C CYS A 174 -19.98 -6.32 -16.76
N ASP A 175 -20.45 -5.21 -16.15
CA ASP A 175 -20.93 -4.04 -16.88
C ASP A 175 -19.73 -3.19 -17.34
N SER A 176 -19.81 -2.70 -18.57
CA SER A 176 -18.82 -1.79 -19.17
C SER A 176 -18.80 -0.39 -18.56
N MET A 177 -19.86 0.03 -17.87
CA MET A 177 -19.94 1.31 -17.15
C MET A 177 -19.45 1.20 -15.70
N ASP A 178 -19.18 -0.03 -15.24
CA ASP A 178 -18.69 -0.32 -13.91
C ASP A 178 -17.17 -0.46 -13.85
N TYR A 179 -16.61 -0.10 -12.70
CA TYR A 179 -15.19 -0.30 -12.43
C TYR A 179 -14.96 -1.48 -11.48
N PRO A 180 -14.31 -2.58 -11.93
CA PRO A 180 -14.13 -3.77 -11.10
C PRO A 180 -13.20 -3.52 -9.91
N ILE A 181 -13.61 -4.00 -8.72
CA ILE A 181 -12.83 -3.93 -7.48
C ILE A 181 -11.90 -5.14 -7.41
N LYS A 182 -10.70 -4.98 -7.99
CA LYS A 182 -9.67 -6.02 -8.04
C LYS A 182 -8.79 -6.04 -6.79
N SER A 183 -8.07 -7.15 -6.62
CA SER A 183 -6.95 -7.22 -5.68
C SER A 183 -5.86 -6.25 -6.13
N GLY A 184 -5.33 -5.45 -5.21
CA GLY A 184 -4.44 -4.34 -5.55
C GLY A 184 -4.85 -3.03 -4.91
N THR A 185 -4.41 -1.94 -5.52
CA THR A 185 -4.85 -0.58 -5.18
C THR A 185 -6.17 -0.25 -5.87
N ASN A 186 -7.08 0.41 -5.16
CA ASN A 186 -8.30 0.96 -5.73
C ASN A 186 -8.33 2.46 -5.40
N VAL A 187 -8.75 3.32 -6.33
CA VAL A 187 -8.92 4.74 -6.01
C VAL A 187 -10.39 5.00 -5.75
N VAL A 188 -10.66 5.48 -4.53
CA VAL A 188 -11.99 5.91 -4.13
C VAL A 188 -12.09 7.41 -4.30
N ILE A 189 -13.18 7.88 -4.89
CA ILE A 189 -13.58 9.29 -4.89
C ILE A 189 -14.80 9.45 -4.00
N PHE A 190 -14.93 10.61 -3.36
CA PHE A 190 -16.13 10.97 -2.61
C PHE A 190 -16.52 12.40 -2.90
N ALA A 191 -17.82 12.69 -2.82
CA ALA A 191 -18.36 14.03 -2.91
C ALA A 191 -19.62 14.16 -2.05
N TYR A 192 -20.02 15.37 -1.72
CA TYR A 192 -21.22 15.61 -0.93
C TYR A 192 -21.91 16.94 -1.22
N GLY A 193 -23.23 16.93 -1.07
CA GLY A 193 -24.15 18.05 -1.24
C GLY A 193 -24.15 19.01 -0.05
N LEU A 194 -24.81 20.17 -0.22
CA LEU A 194 -25.07 21.07 0.92
C LEU A 194 -26.27 20.48 1.65
N ALA A 195 -26.40 20.82 2.94
CA ALA A 195 -27.59 20.47 3.71
C ALA A 195 -28.88 20.83 2.93
N ASP A 196 -29.85 19.93 2.94
CA ASP A 196 -31.19 20.10 2.37
C ASP A 196 -31.24 20.39 0.85
N LEU A 197 -30.15 20.13 0.10
CA LEU A 197 -30.13 20.12 -1.37
C LEU A 197 -30.23 18.69 -1.93
N ASP A 198 -31.07 17.89 -1.28
CA ASP A 198 -31.35 16.53 -1.70
C ASP A 198 -32.16 16.49 -3.01
N PRO A 199 -31.93 15.46 -3.84
CA PRO A 199 -32.78 15.22 -4.99
C PRO A 199 -34.25 15.08 -4.56
N TYR A 200 -35.13 15.86 -5.18
CA TYR A 200 -36.57 15.88 -4.85
C TYR A 200 -37.28 14.54 -5.12
N ARG A 201 -36.73 13.72 -6.02
CA ARG A 201 -37.21 12.37 -6.36
C ARG A 201 -36.03 11.40 -6.54
N PRO A 202 -36.26 10.08 -6.41
CA PRO A 202 -35.23 9.06 -6.62
C PRO A 202 -34.55 9.10 -8.00
N ASP A 203 -35.19 9.68 -9.02
CA ASP A 203 -34.70 9.85 -10.39
C ASP A 203 -34.17 11.27 -10.68
N SER A 204 -34.21 12.16 -9.69
CA SER A 204 -33.80 13.56 -9.86
C SER A 204 -32.28 13.71 -9.93
N ASP A 205 -31.89 14.80 -10.57
CA ASP A 205 -30.51 15.21 -10.67
C ASP A 205 -29.92 15.63 -9.32
N ILE A 206 -28.64 15.34 -9.15
CA ILE A 206 -27.85 15.78 -7.99
C ILE A 206 -27.30 17.20 -8.21
N SER A 207 -27.19 17.96 -7.12
CA SER A 207 -26.60 19.30 -7.12
C SER A 207 -25.08 19.24 -7.27
N TYR A 208 -24.45 20.35 -7.68
CA TYR A 208 -22.99 20.41 -7.83
C TYR A 208 -22.30 20.45 -6.45
N HIS A 209 -21.28 19.60 -6.27
CA HIS A 209 -20.54 19.47 -5.01
C HIS A 209 -19.54 20.61 -4.74
N ASP A 210 -19.16 21.41 -5.75
CA ASP A 210 -18.10 22.43 -5.61
C ASP A 210 -16.80 21.79 -5.05
N ASN A 211 -16.12 22.42 -4.10
CA ASN A 211 -14.90 21.90 -3.47
C ASN A 211 -15.13 20.77 -2.43
N ARG A 212 -16.37 20.28 -2.26
CA ARG A 212 -16.73 19.24 -1.29
C ARG A 212 -16.59 17.84 -1.89
N ARG A 213 -15.35 17.53 -2.22
CA ARG A 213 -14.95 16.28 -2.86
C ARG A 213 -13.51 15.95 -2.54
N GLY A 214 -13.13 14.70 -2.72
CA GLY A 214 -11.75 14.26 -2.63
C GLY A 214 -11.56 12.89 -3.25
N SER A 215 -10.32 12.43 -3.24
CA SER A 215 -9.93 11.09 -3.67
C SER A 215 -8.91 10.51 -2.71
N ARG A 216 -8.89 9.18 -2.58
CA ARG A 216 -7.95 8.46 -1.74
C ARG A 216 -7.70 7.07 -2.33
N ILE A 217 -6.46 6.61 -2.30
CA ILE A 217 -6.17 5.20 -2.59
C ILE A 217 -6.59 4.38 -1.37
N VAL A 218 -7.41 3.36 -1.60
CA VAL A 218 -7.92 2.46 -0.57
C VAL A 218 -7.69 1.00 -0.98
N PRO A 219 -7.04 0.18 -0.14
CA PRO A 219 -6.96 -1.27 -0.35
C PRO A 219 -8.29 -1.98 -0.10
N LEU A 220 -9.27 -1.77 -0.97
CA LEU A 220 -10.60 -2.40 -0.79
C LEU A 220 -10.54 -3.93 -0.70
N ARG A 221 -9.49 -4.53 -1.27
CA ARG A 221 -9.20 -5.97 -1.25
C ARG A 221 -7.92 -6.36 -0.50
N SER A 222 -7.35 -5.51 0.36
CA SER A 222 -6.23 -5.97 1.21
C SER A 222 -6.73 -6.54 2.53
N TYR A 223 -6.10 -7.64 2.97
CA TYR A 223 -6.51 -8.35 4.17
C TYR A 223 -5.67 -8.00 5.39
N GLY A 224 -6.27 -7.29 6.33
CA GLY A 224 -5.76 -7.06 7.68
C GLY A 224 -5.78 -5.60 8.06
N GLN A 225 -6.47 -5.27 9.15
CA GLN A 225 -6.24 -3.99 9.81
C GLN A 225 -4.88 -3.99 10.50
N PRO A 226 -4.30 -2.79 10.70
CA PRO A 226 -3.28 -2.64 11.72
C PRO A 226 -3.81 -3.25 13.01
N PRO A 227 -3.07 -4.17 13.65
CA PRO A 227 -3.47 -4.67 14.95
C PRO A 227 -3.57 -3.51 15.95
N PRO A 228 -4.49 -3.57 16.92
CA PRO A 228 -4.49 -2.65 18.06
C PRO A 228 -3.11 -2.64 18.73
N GLU A 229 -2.65 -1.47 19.15
CA GLU A 229 -1.30 -1.32 19.69
C GLU A 229 -1.07 -2.14 20.97
N ASP A 230 -2.11 -2.29 21.80
CA ASP A 230 -2.09 -3.06 23.04
C ASP A 230 -2.03 -4.58 22.81
N LYS A 231 -2.27 -5.08 21.59
CA LYS A 231 -2.15 -6.50 21.25
C LYS A 231 -0.77 -7.07 21.57
N PHE A 232 0.28 -6.25 21.45
CA PHE A 232 1.66 -6.66 21.71
C PHE A 232 2.18 -6.21 23.09
N ALA A 233 1.30 -5.70 23.95
CA ALA A 233 1.68 -5.28 25.30
C ALA A 233 2.25 -6.47 26.09
N GLY A 234 3.39 -6.24 26.75
CA GLY A 234 4.08 -7.25 27.57
C GLY A 234 4.97 -8.23 26.81
N LEU A 235 5.04 -8.15 25.48
CA LEU A 235 6.05 -8.90 24.71
C LEU A 235 7.43 -8.26 24.85
N ASP A 236 8.48 -9.10 24.81
CA ASP A 236 9.86 -8.62 24.68
C ASP A 236 10.02 -7.89 23.34
N PHE A 237 10.83 -6.83 23.30
CA PHE A 237 11.10 -6.09 22.07
C PHE A 237 12.55 -5.60 22.00
N PHE A 238 12.97 -5.18 20.81
CA PHE A 238 14.19 -4.42 20.61
C PHE A 238 13.97 -3.35 19.54
N ASP A 239 14.77 -2.28 19.62
CA ASP A 239 14.63 -1.09 18.78
C ASP A 239 15.92 -0.82 18.00
N PHE A 240 15.78 -0.38 16.75
CA PHE A 240 16.82 0.33 16.01
C PHE A 240 16.35 1.77 15.83
N ARG A 241 16.96 2.70 16.56
CA ARG A 241 16.58 4.12 16.56
C ARG A 241 17.78 5.02 16.40
N LEU A 242 17.60 6.06 15.60
CA LEU A 242 18.53 7.17 15.55
C LEU A 242 18.61 7.82 16.94
N ASN A 243 19.77 8.40 17.25
CA ASN A 243 20.02 9.04 18.53
C ASN A 243 20.20 10.54 18.36
N ASN A 244 19.11 11.30 18.53
CA ASN A 244 19.12 12.77 18.46
C ASN A 244 19.83 13.31 17.20
N TYR A 245 19.58 12.67 16.06
CA TYR A 245 20.20 12.99 14.77
C TYR A 245 19.82 14.41 14.35
N SER A 246 20.80 15.20 13.89
CA SER A 246 20.54 16.54 13.37
C SER A 246 20.17 16.42 11.89
N VAL A 247 18.89 16.58 11.57
CA VAL A 247 18.41 16.49 10.19
C VAL A 247 18.91 17.72 9.42
N PRO A 248 19.63 17.56 8.29
CA PRO A 248 20.06 18.67 7.45
C PRO A 248 18.87 19.45 6.87
N SER A 249 19.08 20.72 6.56
CA SER A 249 18.08 21.57 5.89
C SER A 249 18.04 21.37 4.37
N ASN A 250 18.70 20.33 3.85
CA ASN A 250 18.68 19.99 2.44
C ASN A 250 17.29 19.48 2.04
N ASP A 251 16.90 19.73 0.79
CA ASP A 251 15.61 19.30 0.20
C ASP A 251 15.31 17.81 0.45
N THR A 252 16.33 16.96 0.27
CA THR A 252 16.23 15.51 0.42
C THR A 252 17.49 15.03 1.15
N THR A 253 17.34 14.20 2.18
CA THR A 253 18.47 13.57 2.89
C THR A 253 18.24 12.10 3.12
N TYR A 254 19.20 11.26 2.71
CA TYR A 254 19.25 9.84 3.03
C TYR A 254 20.31 9.61 4.10
N HIS A 255 19.88 9.23 5.30
CA HIS A 255 20.77 8.93 6.42
C HIS A 255 20.84 7.44 6.66
N CYS A 256 22.04 6.89 6.67
CA CYS A 256 22.30 5.48 6.94
C CYS A 256 23.03 5.33 8.27
N GLN A 257 22.60 4.37 9.09
CA GLN A 257 23.26 4.04 10.35
C GLN A 257 23.28 2.52 10.58
N VAL A 258 24.46 1.99 10.88
CA VAL A 258 24.69 0.58 11.18
C VAL A 258 24.50 0.32 12.67
N TYR A 259 23.82 -0.76 13.00
CA TYR A 259 23.61 -1.27 14.34
C TYR A 259 24.15 -2.69 14.45
N LYS A 260 24.67 -3.01 15.63
CA LYS A 260 24.95 -4.41 15.98
C LYS A 260 23.63 -5.14 16.19
N ALA A 261 23.57 -6.40 15.75
CA ALA A 261 22.45 -7.26 16.06
C ALA A 261 22.22 -7.34 17.58
N PRO A 262 20.97 -7.49 18.05
CA PRO A 262 20.66 -7.68 19.46
C PRO A 262 21.12 -9.07 19.93
N ILE A 263 22.42 -9.22 20.23
CA ILE A 263 23.12 -10.49 20.53
C ILE A 263 22.68 -11.14 21.86
N ASN A 264 21.83 -10.47 22.63
CA ASN A 264 21.38 -10.98 23.93
C ASN A 264 20.57 -12.29 23.82
N TYR A 265 20.13 -12.68 22.62
CA TYR A 265 19.35 -13.90 22.39
C TYR A 265 20.24 -15.06 21.93
N LYS A 266 20.76 -15.83 22.90
CA LYS A 266 21.51 -17.09 22.63
C LYS A 266 20.71 -18.14 21.87
N MET A 267 19.38 -18.09 21.95
CA MET A 267 18.47 -18.98 21.23
C MET A 267 17.73 -18.18 20.16
N LYS A 268 17.39 -18.84 19.06
CA LYS A 268 16.55 -18.27 17.99
C LYS A 268 15.20 -17.83 18.57
N ARG A 269 14.76 -16.64 18.18
CA ARG A 269 13.41 -16.10 18.43
C ARG A 269 12.80 -15.62 17.12
N HIS A 270 11.49 -15.43 17.13
CA HIS A 270 10.77 -14.80 16.04
C HIS A 270 10.26 -13.44 16.47
N ALA A 271 10.59 -12.41 15.71
CA ALA A 271 9.76 -11.23 15.67
C ALA A 271 8.45 -11.58 14.95
N ILE A 272 7.32 -11.24 15.56
CA ILE A 272 5.97 -11.53 15.04
C ILE A 272 5.22 -10.28 14.58
N ALA A 273 5.77 -9.11 14.89
CA ALA A 273 5.30 -7.82 14.42
C ALA A 273 6.44 -6.79 14.50
N HIS A 274 6.32 -5.70 13.76
CA HIS A 274 7.15 -4.52 13.93
C HIS A 274 6.32 -3.24 14.03
N LYS A 275 6.88 -2.22 14.68
CA LYS A 275 6.31 -0.88 14.79
C LYS A 275 7.31 0.16 14.32
N ILE A 276 6.87 1.05 13.45
CA ILE A 276 7.61 2.25 13.05
C ILE A 276 7.44 3.29 14.14
N LEU A 277 8.57 3.81 14.61
CA LEU A 277 8.65 4.82 15.66
C LEU A 277 9.02 6.13 15.00
N VAL A 278 8.04 6.91 14.54
CA VAL A 278 8.27 8.27 14.04
C VAL A 278 8.18 9.25 15.20
N ASP A 279 9.19 10.10 15.33
CA ASP A 279 9.19 11.19 16.31
C ASP A 279 8.03 12.16 16.02
N SER A 280 7.27 12.55 17.04
CA SER A 280 6.05 13.37 16.85
C SER A 280 6.36 14.69 16.15
N ASP A 281 7.54 15.23 16.42
CA ASP A 281 7.99 16.49 15.85
C ASP A 281 8.43 16.34 14.39
N ASN A 282 8.62 15.12 13.86
CA ASN A 282 9.17 14.87 12.51
C ASN A 282 8.27 14.05 11.59
N GLN A 283 6.97 13.95 11.91
CA GLN A 283 5.98 13.33 11.02
C GLN A 283 5.90 14.02 9.64
N ASP A 284 6.29 15.30 9.56
CA ASP A 284 6.36 16.07 8.31
C ASP A 284 7.64 15.85 7.50
N LEU A 285 8.67 15.21 8.08
CA LEU A 285 9.98 15.01 7.43
C LEU A 285 10.27 13.56 7.09
N VAL A 286 9.94 12.62 7.98
CA VAL A 286 10.28 11.20 7.80
C VAL A 286 9.40 10.60 6.69
N HIS A 287 10.00 10.39 5.52
CA HIS A 287 9.27 9.96 4.32
C HIS A 287 9.27 8.43 4.17
N HIS A 288 10.42 7.79 4.38
CA HIS A 288 10.50 6.33 4.39
C HIS A 288 11.66 5.81 5.26
N LEU A 289 11.56 4.54 5.66
CA LEU A 289 12.50 3.81 6.49
C LEU A 289 12.72 2.43 5.89
N LEU A 290 13.99 2.10 5.62
CA LEU A 290 14.40 0.75 5.22
C LEU A 290 15.30 0.17 6.30
N LEU A 291 15.12 -1.12 6.57
CA LEU A 291 16.05 -1.86 7.41
C LEU A 291 16.64 -2.99 6.58
N HIS A 292 17.96 -3.08 6.59
CA HIS A 292 18.70 -4.10 5.88
C HIS A 292 19.46 -4.99 6.85
N GLU A 293 19.61 -6.26 6.50
CA GLU A 293 20.63 -7.13 7.06
C GLU A 293 21.95 -6.93 6.34
N CYS A 294 23.02 -6.83 7.12
CA CYS A 294 24.34 -6.89 6.55
C CYS A 294 24.77 -8.35 6.27
N SER A 295 25.57 -8.54 5.22
CA SER A 295 26.22 -9.80 4.88
C SER A 295 26.90 -10.42 6.12
N PRO A 296 26.85 -11.76 6.29
CA PRO A 296 27.57 -12.45 7.36
C PRO A 296 29.10 -12.17 7.38
N SER A 297 29.65 -11.82 6.21
CA SER A 297 31.06 -11.46 6.04
C SER A 297 31.37 -10.01 6.40
N ALA A 298 30.36 -9.16 6.65
CA ALA A 298 30.56 -7.78 7.08
C ALA A 298 31.28 -7.73 8.44
N ILE A 299 32.35 -6.95 8.50
CA ILE A 299 33.15 -6.73 9.71
C ILE A 299 33.25 -5.22 9.92
N PHE A 300 32.60 -4.73 10.97
CA PHE A 300 32.71 -3.34 11.43
C PHE A 300 33.43 -3.27 12.78
N ASP A 301 33.96 -2.09 13.10
CA ASP A 301 34.40 -1.79 14.46
C ASP A 301 33.15 -1.50 15.32
N ASP A 302 32.84 -2.41 16.25
CA ASP A 302 31.71 -2.28 17.19
C ASP A 302 31.69 -0.95 17.95
N LYS A 303 32.85 -0.31 18.14
CA LYS A 303 32.95 0.98 18.85
C LYS A 303 32.58 2.17 17.96
N ASN A 304 32.75 2.03 16.64
CA ASN A 304 32.58 3.10 15.65
C ASN A 304 31.80 2.56 14.45
N LEU A 305 30.55 2.15 14.67
CA LEU A 305 29.69 1.69 13.60
C LEU A 305 29.41 2.83 12.60
N PRO A 306 29.40 2.55 11.28
CA PRO A 306 29.14 3.58 10.26
C PRO A 306 27.81 4.31 10.47
N SER A 307 27.85 5.64 10.35
CA SER A 307 26.68 6.51 10.36
C SER A 307 26.96 7.77 9.54
N GLY A 308 26.00 8.21 8.73
CA GLY A 308 26.13 9.42 7.92
C GLY A 308 25.20 9.44 6.71
N VAL A 309 25.43 10.36 5.78
CA VAL A 309 24.70 10.41 4.51
C VAL A 309 25.02 9.15 3.71
N CYS A 310 24.01 8.41 3.26
CA CYS A 310 24.18 7.09 2.66
C CYS A 310 25.19 7.07 1.50
N ASP A 311 25.19 8.11 0.65
CA ASP A 311 26.10 8.22 -0.49
C ASP A 311 27.54 8.63 -0.11
N GLU A 312 27.74 9.17 1.09
CA GLU A 312 29.04 9.68 1.56
C GLU A 312 29.75 8.68 2.47
N ILE A 313 29.00 7.80 3.13
CA ILE A 313 29.59 6.80 4.01
C ILE A 313 30.17 5.64 3.23
N VAL A 314 31.35 5.21 3.64
CA VAL A 314 32.00 4.02 3.10
C VAL A 314 31.41 2.79 3.79
N ILE A 315 30.19 2.42 3.40
CA ILE A 315 29.69 1.06 3.62
C ILE A 315 29.95 0.33 2.30
N PRO A 316 30.76 -0.74 2.28
CA PRO A 316 30.88 -1.55 1.08
C PRO A 316 29.47 -1.99 0.69
N ILE A 317 29.02 -1.66 -0.53
CA ILE A 317 27.65 -1.94 -0.98
C ILE A 317 27.31 -3.42 -0.78
N GLU A 318 28.27 -4.32 -1.02
CA GLU A 318 28.19 -5.76 -0.77
C GLU A 318 27.91 -6.15 0.69
N SER A 319 28.12 -5.23 1.64
CA SER A 319 27.97 -5.49 3.06
C SER A 319 26.56 -5.33 3.56
N CYS A 320 25.69 -4.44 3.05
CA CYS A 320 24.37 -4.20 3.67
C CYS A 320 23.24 -3.74 2.73
N SER A 321 23.42 -3.59 1.41
CA SER A 321 22.43 -2.87 0.59
C SER A 321 21.29 -3.71 0.02
N THR A 322 21.41 -5.04 -0.01
CA THR A 322 20.50 -5.89 -0.80
C THR A 322 19.50 -6.71 0.02
N ASN A 323 19.77 -7.00 1.29
CA ASN A 323 18.94 -7.90 2.10
C ASN A 323 17.95 -7.10 2.95
N PHE A 324 16.76 -6.84 2.44
CA PHE A 324 15.72 -6.12 3.18
C PHE A 324 15.13 -6.98 4.30
N VAL A 325 14.94 -6.35 5.47
CA VAL A 325 14.16 -6.89 6.59
C VAL A 325 12.74 -6.34 6.55
N THR A 326 12.63 -5.02 6.30
CA THR A 326 11.38 -4.32 6.17
C THR A 326 11.57 -3.03 5.38
N VAL A 327 10.50 -2.57 4.76
CA VAL A 327 10.40 -1.29 4.05
C VAL A 327 9.12 -0.63 4.55
N TRP A 328 9.21 0.63 4.95
CA TRP A 328 8.08 1.46 5.30
C TRP A 328 8.20 2.80 4.59
N ALA A 329 7.07 3.34 4.16
CA ALA A 329 6.98 4.67 3.58
C ALA A 329 5.69 5.35 4.04
N ILE A 330 5.59 6.65 3.80
CA ILE A 330 4.40 7.45 4.12
C ILE A 330 3.13 6.81 3.57
N GLY A 331 2.07 6.83 4.38
CA GLY A 331 0.80 6.15 4.11
C GLY A 331 0.76 4.66 4.47
N GLY A 332 1.91 4.04 4.77
CA GLY A 332 2.00 2.68 5.30
C GLY A 332 1.66 2.59 6.78
N ASP A 333 1.13 1.43 7.18
CA ASP A 333 0.76 1.15 8.58
C ASP A 333 1.96 1.30 9.52
N SER A 334 1.77 1.98 10.64
CA SER A 334 2.82 2.12 11.66
C SER A 334 3.08 0.82 12.42
N VAL A 335 2.14 -0.13 12.42
CA VAL A 335 2.29 -1.44 13.06
C VAL A 335 1.92 -2.52 12.05
N VAL A 336 2.86 -3.43 11.79
CA VAL A 336 2.68 -4.54 10.86
C VAL A 336 2.87 -5.85 11.61
N GLU A 337 1.78 -6.61 11.72
CA GLU A 337 1.81 -8.00 12.20
C GLU A 337 2.23 -8.95 11.07
N TYR A 338 3.01 -9.98 11.40
CA TYR A 338 3.33 -11.06 10.46
C TYR A 338 2.33 -12.21 10.61
N THR A 339 2.16 -13.03 9.56
CA THR A 339 1.17 -14.12 9.53
C THR A 339 1.53 -15.26 10.48
N GLU A 340 0.54 -16.04 10.94
CA GLU A 340 0.75 -17.08 11.95
C GLU A 340 1.76 -18.17 11.53
N GLU A 341 1.95 -18.36 10.22
CA GLU A 341 2.88 -19.34 9.65
C GLU A 341 4.35 -18.92 9.75
N ALA A 342 4.63 -17.61 9.77
CA ALA A 342 5.99 -17.09 9.63
C ALA A 342 6.33 -15.94 10.57
N GLY A 343 7.56 -15.99 11.11
CA GLY A 343 8.13 -14.92 11.92
C GLY A 343 9.50 -14.52 11.39
N TYR A 344 9.91 -13.28 11.61
CA TYR A 344 11.25 -12.84 11.22
C TYR A 344 12.27 -13.35 12.26
N SER A 345 13.26 -14.13 11.79
CA SER A 345 14.23 -14.81 12.64
C SER A 345 15.27 -13.85 13.22
N VAL A 346 15.46 -13.89 14.54
CA VAL A 346 16.51 -13.14 15.25
C VAL A 346 17.23 -14.01 16.28
N GLY A 347 18.52 -13.74 16.49
CA GLY A 347 19.34 -14.47 17.47
C GLY A 347 19.63 -15.92 17.11
N GLY A 348 20.17 -16.69 18.08
CA GLY A 348 20.56 -18.08 17.87
C GLY A 348 21.68 -18.25 16.84
N ASP A 349 21.52 -19.22 15.94
CA ASP A 349 22.46 -19.50 14.84
C ASP A 349 22.35 -18.50 13.66
N SER A 350 21.62 -17.39 13.84
CA SER A 350 21.56 -16.34 12.82
C SER A 350 22.96 -15.85 12.48
N SER A 351 23.27 -15.82 11.19
CA SER A 351 24.54 -15.34 10.65
C SER A 351 24.61 -13.79 10.58
N THR A 352 23.48 -13.11 10.82
CA THR A 352 23.35 -11.65 10.73
C THR A 352 23.94 -10.98 11.97
N LYS A 353 25.09 -10.31 11.78
CA LYS A 353 25.82 -9.60 12.86
C LYS A 353 25.44 -8.13 12.98
N TYR A 354 25.05 -7.52 11.87
CA TYR A 354 24.78 -6.10 11.77
C TYR A 354 23.53 -5.86 10.94
N TYR A 355 22.88 -4.74 11.24
CA TYR A 355 21.75 -4.20 10.53
C TYR A 355 22.08 -2.78 10.10
N MET A 356 21.51 -2.32 8.99
CA MET A 356 21.62 -0.94 8.56
C MET A 356 20.23 -0.35 8.43
N ILE A 357 19.95 0.74 9.15
CA ILE A 357 18.77 1.56 8.89
C ILE A 357 19.13 2.58 7.82
N GLN A 358 18.24 2.77 6.84
CA GLN A 358 18.27 3.88 5.89
C GLN A 358 17.00 4.71 6.12
N MET A 359 17.16 5.94 6.56
CA MET A 359 16.09 6.90 6.81
C MET A 359 16.11 7.97 5.74
N HIS A 360 14.99 8.18 5.07
CA HIS A 360 14.82 9.26 4.11
C HIS A 360 13.99 10.39 4.71
N TYR A 361 14.58 11.57 4.69
CA TYR A 361 13.93 12.83 5.04
C TYR A 361 13.64 13.64 3.80
N GLU A 362 12.37 14.01 3.62
CA GLU A 362 11.92 14.96 2.62
C GLU A 362 11.64 16.31 3.31
N ASN A 363 12.44 17.31 2.99
CA ASN A 363 12.46 18.62 3.65
C ASN A 363 12.37 19.74 2.61
N SER A 364 11.32 19.69 1.78
CA SER A 364 10.99 20.71 0.78
C SER A 364 10.88 22.14 1.33
N ARG A 365 10.62 22.29 2.63
CA ARG A 365 10.57 23.59 3.34
C ARG A 365 11.93 24.05 3.88
N GLN A 366 12.98 23.23 3.71
CA GLN A 366 14.35 23.50 4.16
C GLN A 366 14.43 23.91 5.63
N LEU A 367 13.64 23.23 6.47
CA LEU A 367 13.59 23.47 7.91
C LEU A 367 14.95 23.13 8.53
N SER A 368 15.39 23.97 9.47
CA SER A 368 16.66 23.81 10.19
C SER A 368 16.42 23.49 11.66
N ASN A 369 17.47 23.06 12.37
CA ASN A 369 17.45 22.73 13.79
C ASN A 369 16.47 21.62 14.19
N ARG A 370 16.18 20.71 13.26
CA ARG A 370 15.33 19.54 13.50
C ARG A 370 16.17 18.41 14.06
N ARG A 371 15.69 17.78 15.13
CA ARG A 371 16.31 16.64 15.79
C ARG A 371 15.41 15.43 15.65
N ASP A 372 15.98 14.29 15.29
CA ASP A 372 15.22 13.07 15.07
C ASP A 372 15.76 11.89 15.89
N SER A 373 14.85 11.16 16.51
CA SER A 373 15.13 9.86 17.15
C SER A 373 14.18 8.78 16.65
N SER A 374 13.75 8.87 15.39
CA SER A 374 12.88 7.92 14.74
C SER A 374 13.59 6.58 14.49
N GLY A 375 12.81 5.54 14.23
CA GLY A 375 13.34 4.20 13.98
C GLY A 375 12.26 3.13 13.92
N ILE A 376 12.63 1.90 14.30
CA ILE A 376 11.78 0.73 14.23
C ILE A 376 11.94 -0.15 15.46
N ARG A 377 10.84 -0.77 15.89
CA ARG A 377 10.73 -1.75 16.97
C ARG A 377 10.28 -3.10 16.43
N PHE A 378 10.85 -4.19 16.93
CA PHE A 378 10.36 -5.55 16.67
C PHE A 378 9.82 -6.18 17.96
N TYR A 379 8.63 -6.77 17.89
CA TYR A 379 8.00 -7.51 18.99
C TYR A 379 8.29 -9.00 18.87
N LEU A 380 8.81 -9.59 19.95
CA LEU A 380 9.30 -10.96 19.97
C LEU A 380 8.29 -11.93 20.59
N SER A 381 8.26 -13.13 20.00
CA SER A 381 7.62 -14.30 20.56
C SER A 381 8.66 -15.33 21.01
N ASN A 382 8.38 -15.99 22.13
CA ASN A 382 9.12 -17.18 22.57
C ASN A 382 8.63 -18.46 21.87
N GLN A 383 7.44 -18.42 21.26
CA GLN A 383 6.92 -19.50 20.43
C GLN A 383 7.34 -19.25 18.98
N LEU A 384 8.23 -20.10 18.48
CA LEU A 384 8.62 -20.07 17.08
C LEU A 384 7.44 -20.47 16.20
N ARG A 385 7.21 -19.69 15.14
CA ARG A 385 6.32 -20.05 14.05
C ARG A 385 7.00 -21.10 13.17
N GLN A 386 6.21 -21.73 12.29
CA GLN A 386 6.69 -22.83 11.47
C GLN A 386 7.81 -22.42 10.52
N HIS A 387 7.76 -21.20 10.00
CA HIS A 387 8.67 -20.72 8.97
C HIS A 387 9.36 -19.41 9.34
N ASP A 388 10.53 -19.19 8.73
CA ASP A 388 11.19 -17.90 8.76
C ASP A 388 10.65 -17.03 7.62
N LEU A 389 10.40 -15.75 7.94
CA LEU A 389 9.99 -14.74 6.98
C LEU A 389 11.21 -14.25 6.19
N GLY A 390 11.05 -14.15 4.88
CA GLY A 390 12.00 -13.55 3.96
C GLY A 390 11.41 -12.37 3.20
N TYR A 391 12.28 -11.64 2.50
CA TYR A 391 11.93 -10.49 1.66
C TYR A 391 12.54 -10.66 0.26
N LEU A 392 11.78 -10.38 -0.79
CA LEU A 392 12.23 -10.37 -2.18
C LEU A 392 11.95 -9.02 -2.81
N THR A 393 12.83 -8.62 -3.72
CA THR A 393 12.62 -7.42 -4.54
C THR A 393 12.76 -7.75 -6.02
N PHE A 394 11.79 -7.34 -6.82
CA PHE A 394 11.86 -7.42 -8.28
C PHE A 394 11.77 -6.02 -8.89
N GLY A 395 12.59 -5.73 -9.89
CA GLY A 395 12.56 -4.41 -10.50
C GLY A 395 13.81 -4.05 -11.31
N THR A 396 14.08 -2.77 -11.44
CA THR A 396 15.31 -2.28 -12.08
C THR A 396 16.36 -1.93 -11.03
N VAL A 397 17.62 -1.85 -11.44
CA VAL A 397 18.61 -1.14 -10.61
C VAL A 397 18.23 0.34 -10.49
N SER A 398 18.40 0.93 -9.30
CA SER A 398 18.06 2.33 -9.01
C SER A 398 19.15 3.31 -9.47
N ASN A 399 19.57 3.21 -10.74
CA ASN A 399 20.51 4.15 -11.36
C ASN A 399 20.19 4.33 -12.86
N PHE A 400 20.96 5.14 -13.57
CA PHE A 400 20.66 5.44 -14.98
C PHE A 400 20.75 4.23 -15.91
N LEU A 401 21.48 3.16 -15.54
CA LEU A 401 21.57 1.94 -16.34
C LEU A 401 20.25 1.16 -16.31
N GLY A 402 19.50 1.26 -15.22
CA GLY A 402 18.16 0.68 -15.08
C GLY A 402 17.05 1.61 -15.55
N LEU A 403 17.19 2.93 -15.34
CA LEU A 403 16.13 3.91 -15.55
C LEU A 403 16.66 5.20 -16.18
N ALA A 404 16.17 5.53 -17.37
CA ALA A 404 16.40 6.80 -18.05
C ALA A 404 15.11 7.20 -18.77
N ILE A 405 14.23 7.87 -18.02
CA ILE A 405 12.84 8.16 -18.37
C ILE A 405 12.79 9.55 -19.04
N PRO A 406 12.36 9.65 -20.30
CA PRO A 406 12.36 10.91 -21.03
C PRO A 406 11.29 11.86 -20.45
N PRO A 407 11.46 13.19 -20.61
CA PRO A 407 10.42 14.16 -20.29
C PRO A 407 9.32 14.17 -21.37
N LEU A 408 8.23 14.91 -21.10
CA LEU A 408 7.17 15.22 -22.08
C LEU A 408 6.37 14.01 -22.58
N VAL A 409 6.30 12.92 -21.80
CA VAL A 409 5.50 11.75 -22.15
C VAL A 409 4.42 11.48 -21.11
N GLU A 410 3.21 11.23 -21.61
CA GLU A 410 2.06 10.89 -20.77
C GLU A 410 2.21 9.51 -20.14
N GLN A 411 2.84 8.59 -20.88
CA GLN A 411 3.11 7.24 -20.44
C GLN A 411 4.48 6.78 -20.95
N PHE A 412 5.35 6.37 -20.02
CA PHE A 412 6.60 5.67 -20.30
C PHE A 412 6.61 4.34 -19.55
N LEU A 413 6.90 3.26 -20.26
CA LEU A 413 6.89 1.89 -19.75
C LEU A 413 8.32 1.42 -19.53
N VAL A 414 8.59 0.91 -18.33
CA VAL A 414 9.85 0.24 -18.01
C VAL A 414 9.56 -1.17 -17.56
N ASP A 415 10.19 -2.13 -18.23
CA ASP A 415 10.08 -3.55 -17.94
C ASP A 415 11.35 -4.11 -17.32
N SER A 416 11.16 -4.94 -16.30
CA SER A 416 12.18 -5.71 -15.62
C SER A 416 11.82 -7.19 -15.69
N TYR A 417 12.84 -8.04 -15.85
CA TYR A 417 12.67 -9.48 -15.96
C TYR A 417 13.61 -10.21 -15.01
N CYS A 418 13.04 -11.10 -14.20
CA CYS A 418 13.76 -12.05 -13.36
C CYS A 418 13.67 -13.43 -14.03
N PRO A 419 14.76 -13.98 -14.57
CA PRO A 419 14.74 -15.20 -15.35
C PRO A 419 14.52 -16.44 -14.47
N ALA A 420 14.10 -17.55 -15.10
CA ALA A 420 13.94 -18.85 -14.44
C ALA A 420 15.24 -19.35 -13.78
N LYS A 421 16.41 -18.94 -14.30
CA LYS A 421 17.72 -19.20 -13.69
C LYS A 421 17.86 -18.52 -12.33
N ALA A 422 17.15 -17.45 -12.01
CA ALA A 422 17.21 -16.84 -10.69
C ALA A 422 16.54 -17.72 -9.63
N THR A 423 15.45 -18.41 -9.99
CA THR A 423 14.61 -19.19 -9.05
C THR A 423 14.93 -20.68 -8.99
N HIS A 424 15.84 -21.21 -9.80
CA HIS A 424 16.09 -22.66 -9.88
C HIS A 424 16.48 -23.33 -8.55
N ASN A 425 17.03 -22.57 -7.60
CA ASN A 425 17.42 -23.05 -6.26
C ASN A 425 16.34 -22.88 -5.21
N PHE A 426 15.14 -22.45 -5.59
CA PHE A 426 14.02 -22.45 -4.66
C PHE A 426 13.80 -23.87 -4.14
N PRO A 427 13.23 -24.03 -2.94
CA PRO A 427 12.84 -25.36 -2.46
C PRO A 427 11.89 -26.03 -3.45
N GLN A 428 11.99 -27.34 -3.63
CA GLN A 428 11.08 -28.08 -4.51
C GLN A 428 9.62 -27.97 -4.04
N SER A 429 9.39 -27.79 -2.75
CA SER A 429 8.08 -27.49 -2.16
C SER A 429 7.56 -26.08 -2.49
N GLY A 430 8.40 -25.23 -3.05
CA GLY A 430 8.16 -23.82 -3.32
C GLY A 430 8.29 -22.91 -2.11
N ILE A 431 8.11 -21.62 -2.36
CA ILE A 431 7.89 -20.57 -1.36
C ILE A 431 6.49 -19.97 -1.54
N THR A 432 6.01 -19.28 -0.50
CA THR A 432 4.68 -18.68 -0.42
C THR A 432 4.82 -17.20 -0.17
N VAL A 433 4.38 -16.38 -1.13
CA VAL A 433 4.35 -14.91 -1.04
C VAL A 433 3.10 -14.48 -0.29
N LEU A 434 3.27 -13.54 0.65
CA LEU A 434 2.23 -13.10 1.57
C LEU A 434 1.78 -11.66 1.36
N SER A 435 2.70 -10.79 1.00
CA SER A 435 2.41 -9.39 0.77
C SER A 435 3.25 -8.83 -0.36
N ALA A 436 2.83 -7.67 -0.86
CA ALA A 436 3.51 -6.90 -1.88
C ALA A 436 3.52 -5.42 -1.51
N MET A 437 4.55 -4.68 -1.91
CA MET A 437 4.63 -3.23 -1.79
C MET A 437 5.33 -2.66 -3.02
N PRO A 438 4.60 -2.01 -3.94
CA PRO A 438 5.22 -1.31 -5.06
C PRO A 438 5.91 -0.04 -4.58
N HIS A 439 7.00 0.33 -5.23
CA HIS A 439 7.79 1.51 -4.91
C HIS A 439 8.34 2.17 -6.18
N THR A 440 7.96 3.43 -6.36
CA THR A 440 8.47 4.37 -7.37
C THR A 440 8.51 5.78 -6.74
N HIS A 441 9.11 6.76 -7.41
CA HIS A 441 9.09 8.16 -6.95
C HIS A 441 7.93 8.95 -7.58
N LEU A 442 8.10 10.27 -7.74
CA LEU A 442 7.02 11.22 -8.05
C LEU A 442 6.34 10.99 -9.42
N GLN A 443 7.04 10.39 -10.38
CA GLN A 443 6.56 10.20 -11.75
C GLN A 443 5.80 8.89 -11.92
N GLY A 444 5.91 7.95 -10.98
CA GLY A 444 5.22 6.66 -11.05
C GLY A 444 3.70 6.80 -10.96
N ARG A 445 3.00 5.99 -11.74
CA ARG A 445 1.52 5.97 -11.83
C ARG A 445 0.93 4.60 -11.65
N SER A 446 1.66 3.56 -12.06
CA SER A 446 1.21 2.18 -11.93
C SER A 446 2.40 1.24 -11.85
N MET A 447 2.21 0.09 -11.20
CA MET A 447 3.23 -0.96 -11.09
C MET A 447 2.58 -2.33 -10.95
N TRP A 448 3.11 -3.34 -11.63
CA TRP A 448 2.63 -4.71 -11.44
C TRP A 448 3.70 -5.74 -11.79
N THR A 449 3.57 -6.94 -11.22
CA THR A 449 4.48 -8.06 -11.49
C THR A 449 3.70 -9.30 -11.87
N LYS A 450 4.04 -9.90 -13.03
CA LYS A 450 3.49 -11.16 -13.51
C LYS A 450 4.39 -12.34 -13.10
N LEU A 451 3.75 -13.44 -12.70
CA LEU A 451 4.37 -14.76 -12.59
C LEU A 451 4.31 -15.45 -13.96
N ILE A 452 5.48 -15.90 -14.43
CA ILE A 452 5.65 -16.67 -15.65
C ILE A 452 6.07 -18.08 -15.26
N ARG A 453 5.28 -19.08 -15.65
CA ARG A 453 5.56 -20.51 -15.41
C ARG A 453 5.50 -21.23 -16.73
N ASN A 454 6.52 -22.04 -17.04
CA ASN A 454 6.62 -22.75 -18.31
C ASN A 454 6.47 -21.82 -19.54
N LYS A 455 7.04 -20.60 -19.46
CA LYS A 455 6.97 -19.54 -20.49
C LYS A 455 5.58 -18.95 -20.75
N THR A 456 4.61 -19.15 -19.86
CA THR A 456 3.28 -18.55 -19.95
C THR A 456 3.03 -17.69 -18.71
N ALA A 457 2.44 -16.50 -18.89
CA ALA A 457 2.00 -15.69 -17.76
C ALA A 457 0.77 -16.33 -17.12
N VAL A 458 0.87 -16.66 -15.84
CA VAL A 458 -0.17 -17.39 -15.11
C VAL A 458 -1.09 -16.42 -14.37
N GLN A 459 -0.52 -15.46 -13.65
CA GLN A 459 -1.24 -14.50 -12.83
C GLN A 459 -0.34 -13.32 -12.44
N TYR A 460 -0.92 -12.26 -11.89
CA TYR A 460 -0.15 -11.22 -11.19
C TYR A 460 0.25 -11.71 -9.79
N LEU A 461 1.47 -11.40 -9.36
CA LEU A 461 1.84 -11.45 -7.95
C LEU A 461 1.16 -10.31 -7.18
N PHE A 462 1.16 -9.12 -7.78
CA PHE A 462 0.43 -7.96 -7.31
C PHE A 462 0.25 -6.96 -8.47
N ASN A 463 -0.89 -6.27 -8.46
CA ASN A 463 -1.30 -5.32 -9.49
C ASN A 463 -1.68 -3.99 -8.84
N ALA A 464 -0.85 -2.96 -9.00
CA ALA A 464 -1.18 -1.58 -8.66
C ALA A 464 -1.47 -0.79 -9.94
N GLU A 465 -2.73 -0.82 -10.39
CA GLU A 465 -3.17 -0.03 -11.54
C GLU A 465 -3.09 1.47 -11.24
N SER A 466 -3.25 1.87 -9.98
CA SER A 466 -3.07 3.24 -9.51
C SER A 466 -2.07 3.30 -8.36
N TYR A 467 -1.05 4.11 -8.50
CA TYR A 467 0.02 4.32 -7.52
C TYR A 467 0.09 5.79 -7.12
N ASP A 468 0.29 6.06 -5.84
CA ASP A 468 0.59 7.37 -5.29
C ASP A 468 1.84 7.28 -4.43
N PHE A 469 2.83 8.10 -4.75
CA PHE A 469 4.08 8.21 -3.99
C PHE A 469 3.85 8.52 -2.51
N ASN A 470 2.78 9.22 -2.16
CA ASN A 470 2.46 9.57 -0.77
C ASN A 470 1.64 8.48 -0.05
N TYR A 471 1.35 7.37 -0.71
CA TYR A 471 0.55 6.27 -0.14
C TYR A 471 1.15 4.90 -0.50
N GLN A 472 2.21 4.56 0.22
CA GLN A 472 3.01 3.36 -0.01
C GLN A 472 2.90 2.41 1.20
N TYR A 473 2.00 1.44 1.10
CA TYR A 473 1.71 0.50 2.19
C TYR A 473 1.97 -0.95 1.76
N VAL A 474 2.21 -1.79 2.77
CA VAL A 474 2.37 -3.24 2.58
C VAL A 474 1.00 -3.86 2.34
N ASN A 475 0.75 -4.28 1.10
CA ASN A 475 -0.48 -4.95 0.72
C ASN A 475 -0.40 -6.43 1.04
N ARG A 476 -1.15 -6.88 2.05
CA ARG A 476 -1.34 -8.32 2.28
C ARG A 476 -2.22 -8.90 1.17
N LEU A 477 -1.75 -10.01 0.58
CA LEU A 477 -2.44 -10.71 -0.50
C LEU A 477 -3.66 -11.44 0.04
N THR A 478 -4.76 -11.38 -0.72
CA THR A 478 -6.01 -12.11 -0.41
C THR A 478 -5.80 -13.62 -0.36
N LYS A 479 -4.96 -14.12 -1.27
CA LYS A 479 -4.57 -15.52 -1.37
C LYS A 479 -3.04 -15.55 -1.51
N PRO A 480 -2.32 -16.12 -0.53
CA PRO A 480 -0.88 -16.31 -0.66
C PRO A 480 -0.53 -17.08 -1.94
N ILE A 481 0.54 -16.66 -2.62
CA ILE A 481 0.90 -17.19 -3.94
C ILE A 481 2.12 -18.09 -3.82
N LYS A 482 2.03 -19.32 -4.36
CA LYS A 482 3.16 -20.25 -4.41
C LYS A 482 4.05 -20.03 -5.63
N LEU A 483 5.34 -19.90 -5.37
CA LEU A 483 6.42 -19.81 -6.36
C LEU A 483 7.27 -21.08 -6.30
N TYR A 484 7.64 -21.61 -7.45
CA TYR A 484 8.39 -22.85 -7.59
C TYR A 484 9.71 -22.62 -8.34
N PRO A 485 10.66 -23.58 -8.22
CA PRO A 485 11.89 -23.53 -9.01
C PRO A 485 11.61 -23.47 -10.51
N GLY A 486 12.29 -22.55 -11.21
CA GLY A 486 12.13 -22.34 -12.65
C GLY A 486 11.01 -21.37 -13.03
N ASP A 487 10.29 -20.81 -12.07
CA ASP A 487 9.41 -19.66 -12.33
C ASP A 487 10.23 -18.42 -12.72
N ALA A 488 9.68 -17.59 -13.60
CA ALA A 488 10.23 -16.30 -13.98
C ALA A 488 9.24 -15.19 -13.65
N PHE A 489 9.71 -13.94 -13.60
CA PHE A 489 8.88 -12.79 -13.27
C PHE A 489 9.11 -11.65 -14.26
N ALA A 490 8.05 -10.92 -14.55
CA ALA A 490 8.12 -9.68 -15.31
C ALA A 490 7.43 -8.55 -14.53
N THR A 491 8.19 -7.55 -14.14
CA THR A 491 7.72 -6.35 -13.44
C THR A 491 7.64 -5.20 -14.44
N ARG A 492 6.55 -4.45 -14.41
CA ARG A 492 6.38 -3.23 -15.22
C ARG A 492 6.09 -2.05 -14.32
N CYS A 493 6.78 -0.93 -14.59
CA CYS A 493 6.53 0.37 -14.01
C CYS A 493 6.06 1.34 -15.10
N VAL A 494 5.08 2.18 -14.75
CA VAL A 494 4.51 3.18 -15.65
C VAL A 494 4.73 4.57 -15.07
N TYR A 495 5.33 5.45 -15.86
CA TYR A 495 5.64 6.82 -15.47
C TYR A 495 4.91 7.86 -16.32
N ASN A 496 4.61 9.00 -15.73
CA ASN A 496 4.12 10.20 -16.40
C ASN A 496 5.07 11.36 -16.11
N THR A 497 5.65 11.94 -17.16
CA THR A 497 6.66 13.01 -17.08
C THR A 497 6.26 14.24 -17.90
N MET A 498 4.95 14.43 -18.12
CA MET A 498 4.42 15.61 -18.83
C MET A 498 4.77 16.93 -18.13
N ASN A 499 5.05 16.89 -16.83
CA ASN A 499 5.47 18.03 -16.02
C ASN A 499 7.00 18.21 -15.96
N LYS A 500 7.78 17.43 -16.72
CA LYS A 500 9.24 17.53 -16.81
C LYS A 500 9.64 18.03 -18.19
N ASP A 501 10.73 18.77 -18.22
CA ASP A 501 11.42 19.26 -19.42
C ASP A 501 12.79 18.57 -19.65
N THR A 502 13.25 17.81 -18.65
CA THR A 502 14.54 17.13 -18.60
C THR A 502 14.38 15.65 -18.26
N ILE A 503 15.35 14.83 -18.67
CA ILE A 503 15.34 13.39 -18.40
C ILE A 503 15.35 13.11 -16.89
N THR A 504 14.54 12.15 -16.47
CA THR A 504 14.55 11.63 -15.09
C THR A 504 15.34 10.32 -15.06
N LEU A 505 16.41 10.27 -14.28
CA LEU A 505 17.29 9.10 -14.18
C LEU A 505 16.94 8.28 -12.94
N GLY A 506 17.33 7.00 -12.95
CA GLY A 506 17.29 6.18 -11.74
C GLY A 506 18.21 6.72 -10.66
N GLY A 507 17.77 6.66 -9.41
CA GLY A 507 18.55 7.14 -8.27
C GLY A 507 17.76 7.16 -6.97
N GLU A 508 18.46 7.48 -5.88
CA GLU A 508 17.87 7.52 -4.55
C GLU A 508 17.03 8.79 -4.33
N ARG A 509 17.34 9.93 -4.96
CA ARG A 509 16.67 11.20 -4.62
C ARG A 509 15.19 11.19 -5.02
N THR A 510 14.33 11.91 -4.30
CA THR A 510 12.90 12.08 -4.64
C THR A 510 12.65 12.56 -6.08
N LYS A 511 13.60 13.32 -6.66
CA LYS A 511 13.54 13.82 -8.05
C LYS A 511 14.11 12.87 -9.09
N ASP A 512 14.84 11.84 -8.67
CA ASP A 512 15.20 10.67 -9.49
C ASP A 512 14.03 9.68 -9.49
N GLU A 513 14.17 8.51 -10.10
CA GLU A 513 13.14 7.46 -10.11
C GLU A 513 13.63 6.08 -9.65
N MET A 514 12.67 5.24 -9.25
CA MET A 514 12.87 3.83 -8.91
C MET A 514 11.75 2.96 -9.47
N CYS A 515 12.06 1.69 -9.72
CA CYS A 515 11.09 0.66 -10.08
C CYS A 515 11.37 -0.57 -9.21
N LEU A 516 10.79 -0.63 -8.00
CA LEU A 516 11.04 -1.71 -7.04
C LEU A 516 9.73 -2.31 -6.53
N HIS A 517 9.58 -3.62 -6.62
CA HIS A 517 8.42 -4.34 -6.10
C HIS A 517 8.87 -5.28 -5.00
N PHE A 518 8.50 -4.93 -3.78
CA PHE A 518 8.87 -5.66 -2.58
C PHE A 518 7.84 -6.73 -2.25
N PHE A 519 8.29 -7.89 -1.78
CA PHE A 519 7.42 -9.00 -1.40
C PHE A 519 7.91 -9.65 -0.11
N THR A 520 6.99 -9.95 0.81
CA THR A 520 7.28 -10.85 1.95
C THR A 520 6.91 -12.28 1.60
N TYR A 521 7.67 -13.25 2.08
CA TYR A 521 7.43 -14.67 1.78
C TYR A 521 7.94 -15.62 2.87
N TYR A 522 7.54 -16.89 2.78
CA TYR A 522 8.14 -17.99 3.53
C TYR A 522 8.16 -19.31 2.74
N PRO A 523 8.96 -20.32 3.11
CA PRO A 523 10.09 -20.20 4.04
C PRO A 523 11.18 -19.33 3.40
N ARG A 524 11.87 -18.54 4.23
CA ARG A 524 13.02 -17.74 3.83
C ARG A 524 14.04 -18.59 3.09
N ILE A 525 14.56 -18.06 1.98
CA ILE A 525 15.70 -18.59 1.26
C ILE A 525 16.92 -17.77 1.66
N ASP A 526 17.97 -18.45 2.08
CA ASP A 526 19.21 -17.78 2.43
C ASP A 526 19.87 -17.19 1.19
N ASN A 527 20.36 -15.96 1.34
CA ASN A 527 21.14 -15.23 0.34
C ASN A 527 20.48 -15.03 -1.02
N PHE A 528 19.14 -15.02 -1.12
CA PHE A 528 18.43 -14.56 -2.31
C PHE A 528 17.55 -13.36 -1.94
N SER A 529 17.95 -12.18 -2.41
CA SER A 529 17.25 -10.92 -2.13
C SER A 529 16.32 -10.47 -3.24
N GLY A 530 16.49 -11.00 -4.46
CA GLY A 530 15.71 -10.54 -5.59
C GLY A 530 16.46 -10.52 -6.92
N CYS A 531 15.82 -9.89 -7.89
CA CYS A 531 16.29 -9.72 -9.27
C CYS A 531 16.15 -8.27 -9.70
N PHE A 532 17.19 -7.73 -10.31
CA PHE A 532 17.22 -6.38 -10.83
C PHE A 532 17.69 -6.37 -12.27
N THR A 533 17.02 -5.60 -13.12
CA THR A 533 17.34 -5.50 -14.54
C THR A 533 17.98 -4.14 -14.88
N MET A 534 18.86 -4.14 -15.86
CA MET A 534 19.45 -2.95 -16.47
C MET A 534 19.67 -3.15 -17.96
N ASN A 535 19.76 -2.05 -18.72
CA ASN A 535 20.17 -2.11 -20.13
C ASN A 535 21.66 -2.49 -20.21
N THR A 536 22.04 -3.28 -21.23
CA THR A 536 23.45 -3.69 -21.35
C THR A 536 24.37 -2.51 -21.70
N ILE A 537 25.65 -2.66 -21.35
CA ILE A 537 26.69 -1.67 -21.65
C ILE A 537 26.81 -1.44 -23.17
N GLU A 538 26.68 -2.49 -23.98
CA GLU A 538 26.77 -2.42 -25.43
C GLU A 538 25.63 -1.58 -26.03
N TRP A 539 24.43 -1.67 -25.44
CA TRP A 539 23.31 -0.84 -25.84
C TRP A 539 23.58 0.65 -25.57
N TRP A 540 24.12 0.98 -24.39
CA TRP A 540 24.51 2.36 -24.06
C TRP A 540 25.58 2.92 -25.00
N GLN A 541 26.60 2.12 -25.31
CA GLN A 541 27.64 2.51 -26.28
C GLN A 541 27.04 2.76 -27.67
N LYS A 542 26.11 1.90 -28.11
CA LYS A 542 25.39 2.08 -29.38
C LYS A 542 24.53 3.33 -29.40
N MET A 543 23.79 3.62 -28.32
CA MET A 543 22.94 4.81 -28.20
C MET A 543 23.75 6.11 -28.28
N MET A 544 24.94 6.13 -27.68
CA MET A 544 25.88 7.25 -27.77
C MET A 544 26.64 7.32 -29.10
N ASN A 545 26.48 6.34 -29.99
CA ASN A 545 27.32 6.14 -31.17
C ASN A 545 28.83 6.15 -30.83
N SER A 546 29.19 5.54 -29.68
CA SER A 546 30.56 5.47 -29.20
C SER A 546 31.15 4.07 -29.38
N THR A 547 32.41 4.02 -29.84
CA THR A 547 33.22 2.79 -29.92
C THR A 547 34.26 2.70 -28.80
N SER A 548 34.31 3.68 -27.90
CA SER A 548 35.24 3.70 -26.76
C SER A 548 34.75 2.78 -25.63
N LYS A 549 35.66 2.45 -24.70
CA LYS A 549 35.30 1.78 -23.45
C LYS A 549 34.19 2.57 -22.74
N PHE A 550 33.21 1.86 -22.17
CA PHE A 550 32.12 2.46 -21.42
C PHE A 550 32.65 3.29 -20.25
N ASP A 551 32.21 4.55 -20.20
CA ASP A 551 32.47 5.47 -19.10
C ASP A 551 31.12 5.91 -18.50
N TYR A 552 30.93 5.56 -17.24
CA TYR A 552 29.68 5.79 -16.52
C TYR A 552 29.34 7.28 -16.41
N GLN A 553 30.32 8.13 -16.09
CA GLN A 553 30.07 9.57 -15.88
C GLN A 553 29.89 10.29 -17.21
N GLN A 554 30.66 9.93 -18.23
CA GLN A 554 30.49 10.46 -19.57
C GLN A 554 29.11 10.11 -20.15
N THR A 555 28.67 8.86 -19.98
CA THR A 555 27.34 8.41 -20.45
C THR A 555 26.22 9.14 -19.73
N LYS A 556 26.34 9.27 -18.40
CA LYS A 556 25.39 10.04 -17.59
C LYS A 556 25.31 11.49 -18.04
N GLN A 557 26.45 12.13 -18.28
CA GLN A 557 26.48 13.51 -18.75
C GLN A 557 25.86 13.65 -20.15
N TRP A 558 26.17 12.73 -21.06
CA TRP A 558 25.55 12.70 -22.39
C TRP A 558 24.01 12.62 -22.32
N LEU A 559 23.46 11.77 -21.45
CA LEU A 559 22.01 11.69 -21.22
C LEU A 559 21.41 13.02 -20.76
N LEU A 560 22.10 13.70 -19.84
CA LEU A 560 21.67 14.99 -19.29
C LEU A 560 21.74 16.12 -20.33
N ASP A 561 22.65 16.01 -21.30
CA ASP A 561 22.85 17.00 -22.37
C ASP A 561 21.90 16.81 -23.57
N LEU A 562 21.13 15.72 -23.61
CA LEU A 562 20.16 15.45 -24.68
C LEU A 562 19.08 16.54 -24.74
N LYS A 563 18.76 16.97 -25.97
CA LYS A 563 17.65 17.89 -26.23
C LYS A 563 16.39 17.10 -26.54
N TRP A 564 15.37 17.30 -25.71
CA TRP A 564 14.11 16.57 -25.83
C TRP A 564 13.09 17.34 -26.66
N THR A 565 12.49 16.64 -27.62
CA THR A 565 11.23 17.04 -28.26
C THR A 565 10.19 15.96 -27.97
N PRO A 566 8.88 16.26 -28.04
CA PRO A 566 7.84 15.24 -27.86
C PRO A 566 8.03 14.05 -28.81
N GLU A 567 8.45 14.30 -30.06
CA GLU A 567 8.70 13.26 -31.03
C GLU A 567 9.87 12.38 -30.58
N PHE A 568 11.00 12.97 -30.18
CA PHE A 568 12.18 12.23 -29.73
C PHE A 568 11.89 11.40 -28.46
N ALA A 569 11.19 12.00 -27.49
CA ALA A 569 10.76 11.30 -26.28
C ALA A 569 9.85 10.10 -26.59
N ALA A 570 8.93 10.23 -27.56
CA ALA A 570 8.11 9.11 -28.02
C ALA A 570 8.91 8.03 -28.78
N GLN A 571 10.02 8.37 -29.44
CA GLN A 571 10.90 7.37 -30.06
C GLN A 571 11.73 6.61 -29.02
N TRP A 572 12.06 7.27 -27.90
CA TRP A 572 12.87 6.70 -26.83
C TRP A 572 12.25 5.43 -26.22
N GLN A 573 10.91 5.37 -26.12
CA GLN A 573 10.21 4.14 -25.69
C GLN A 573 10.58 2.94 -26.56
N ARG A 574 10.61 3.09 -27.88
CA ARG A 574 10.97 1.99 -28.79
C ARG A 574 12.41 1.52 -28.57
N SER A 575 13.31 2.44 -28.25
CA SER A 575 14.70 2.10 -27.92
C SER A 575 14.80 1.28 -26.63
N TYR A 576 13.93 1.55 -25.65
CA TYR A 576 13.81 0.77 -24.41
C TYR A 576 13.19 -0.60 -24.65
N ASP A 577 12.10 -0.69 -25.43
CA ASP A 577 11.44 -1.95 -25.76
C ASP A 577 12.37 -2.94 -26.48
N ASP A 578 13.26 -2.42 -27.33
CA ASP A 578 14.23 -3.21 -28.10
C ASP A 578 15.59 -3.34 -27.39
N ALA A 579 15.75 -2.79 -26.18
CA ALA A 579 17.02 -2.83 -25.47
C ALA A 579 17.35 -4.27 -25.02
N PRO A 580 18.57 -4.78 -25.28
CA PRO A 580 19.02 -5.98 -24.62
C PRO A 580 19.16 -5.70 -23.12
N LEU A 581 18.71 -6.65 -22.31
CA LEU A 581 18.67 -6.52 -20.86
C LEU A 581 19.65 -7.47 -20.18
N HIS A 582 20.19 -7.00 -19.06
CA HIS A 582 21.00 -7.76 -18.14
C HIS A 582 20.26 -7.88 -16.82
N SER A 583 20.02 -9.11 -16.36
CA SER A 583 19.44 -9.37 -15.03
C SER A 583 20.55 -9.73 -14.06
N VAL A 584 20.56 -9.07 -12.91
CA VAL A 584 21.48 -9.33 -11.79
C VAL A 584 20.66 -9.81 -10.59
N PHE A 585 21.11 -10.87 -9.93
CA PHE A 585 20.46 -11.40 -8.75
C PHE A 585 21.51 -11.86 -7.74
N ALA A 586 21.27 -11.56 -6.46
CA ALA A 586 22.18 -11.96 -5.39
C ALA A 586 21.96 -13.44 -5.05
N ARG A 587 23.05 -14.20 -4.96
CA ARG A 587 23.10 -15.59 -4.47
C ARG A 587 24.33 -15.80 -3.59
N ASN A 588 24.14 -16.33 -2.39
CA ASN A 588 25.22 -16.69 -1.48
C ASN A 588 26.25 -15.58 -1.19
N GLY A 589 25.79 -14.32 -1.15
CA GLY A 589 26.67 -13.17 -0.97
C GLY A 589 27.51 -12.82 -2.21
N GLN A 590 27.22 -13.43 -3.37
CA GLN A 590 27.77 -13.10 -4.67
C GLN A 590 26.66 -12.62 -5.61
N PHE A 591 26.99 -11.76 -6.56
CA PHE A 591 26.07 -11.39 -7.63
C PHE A 591 26.25 -12.37 -8.79
N GLU A 592 25.17 -13.01 -9.18
CA GLU A 592 25.07 -13.72 -10.45
C GLU A 592 24.32 -12.87 -11.46
N ASP A 593 24.57 -13.13 -12.72
CA ASP A 593 23.89 -12.46 -13.81
C ASP A 593 23.45 -13.41 -14.93
N GLU A 594 22.59 -12.85 -15.78
CA GLU A 594 22.16 -13.43 -17.04
C GLU A 594 21.91 -12.32 -18.05
N ASN A 595 22.57 -12.42 -19.21
CA ASN A 595 22.22 -11.63 -20.37
C ASN A 595 20.94 -12.22 -20.99
N LEU A 596 19.84 -11.47 -20.92
CA LEU A 596 18.55 -11.90 -21.42
C LEU A 596 18.40 -11.68 -22.92
N GLY A 597 19.35 -10.99 -23.57
CA GLY A 597 19.18 -10.48 -24.92
C GLY A 597 17.95 -9.57 -24.97
N GLN A 598 17.20 -9.64 -26.07
CA GLN A 598 15.88 -9.01 -26.18
C GLN A 598 14.82 -9.97 -25.62
N PRO A 599 14.23 -9.67 -24.44
CA PRO A 599 13.18 -10.51 -23.89
C PRO A 599 11.91 -10.45 -24.76
N SER A 600 11.04 -11.45 -24.63
CA SER A 600 9.69 -11.37 -25.21
C SER A 600 8.97 -10.13 -24.67
N LYS A 601 8.19 -9.46 -25.52
CA LYS A 601 7.47 -8.27 -25.10
C LYS A 601 6.51 -8.61 -23.96
N TYR A 602 6.39 -7.69 -23.03
CA TYR A 602 5.51 -7.85 -21.88
C TYR A 602 4.04 -8.08 -22.27
N GLU A 603 3.61 -7.49 -23.38
CA GLU A 603 2.27 -7.64 -23.96
C GLU A 603 2.02 -9.05 -24.48
N ASP A 604 3.06 -9.74 -24.94
CA ASP A 604 2.98 -11.13 -25.41
C ASP A 604 2.81 -12.11 -24.25
N LEU A 605 3.16 -11.68 -23.03
CA LEU A 605 2.88 -12.39 -21.79
C LEU A 605 1.41 -12.20 -21.38
N LYS A 606 0.49 -12.68 -22.23
CA LYS A 606 -0.94 -12.66 -21.93
C LYS A 606 -1.22 -13.54 -20.71
N SER A 607 -1.87 -12.96 -19.71
CA SER A 607 -2.49 -13.74 -18.64
C SER A 607 -3.59 -14.61 -19.25
N ALA A 608 -3.74 -15.83 -18.75
CA ALA A 608 -4.92 -16.62 -19.02
C ALA A 608 -6.10 -15.98 -18.25
N GLU A 609 -6.67 -14.88 -18.74
CA GLU A 609 -7.87 -14.29 -18.13
C GLU A 609 -9.11 -14.43 -19.01
N CYS A 610 -10.17 -14.86 -18.32
CA CYS A 610 -11.55 -15.10 -18.72
C CYS A 610 -11.81 -16.23 -19.74
N ILE A 611 -11.91 -17.46 -19.22
CA ILE A 611 -12.88 -18.40 -19.77
C ILE A 611 -14.25 -17.88 -19.30
N LYS A 612 -15.07 -17.47 -20.26
CA LYS A 612 -16.46 -17.03 -20.10
C LYS A 612 -17.30 -17.98 -19.27
#